data_AF-A0A1C0VN29-F1
#
_entry.id   AF-A0A1C0VN29-F1
#
_cell.length_a   1.000
_cell.length_b   1.000
_cell.length_c   1.000
_cell.angle_alpha   90.00
_cell.angle_beta   90.00
_cell.angle_gamma   90.00
#
_symmetry.space_group_name_H-M   'P 1'
#
loop_
_entity.id
_entity.type
_entity.pdbx_description
1 polymer ?
#
loop_
_entity_poly.entity_id
_entity_poly.type
_entity_poly.pdbx_seq_one_letter_code
_entity_poly.pdbx_strand_id
1 'polypeptide(L)'
;MTERILDQILARYQNSFVAKVYAEENEEHDLLMDVFGISPIIKRENRQYWGRELGMCWQLLVIEICKAYCSGFQPAFKIGSDEPCDLIVDGYAIDTKYRIGSGDSGTLKKFKSYGPLLRTHNYEPVILILRKDNLPAAIMACQVGTWRVYTGDASFQFIQTISGFNLKSFLTERMGLFPVNR
;
A
#
# COMPACT_ATOMS: atom_id res chain seq x y z
N MET A 1 13.24 -10.20 -15.26
CA MET A 1 11.88 -10.19 -15.85
C MET A 1 10.89 -9.48 -14.93
N THR A 2 10.96 -9.70 -13.62
CA THR A 2 10.14 -9.05 -12.58
C THR A 2 10.36 -7.54 -12.42
N GLU A 3 11.61 -7.06 -12.44
CA GLU A 3 11.89 -5.62 -12.28
C GLU A 3 11.25 -4.75 -13.38
N ARG A 4 11.21 -5.26 -14.62
CA ARG A 4 10.56 -4.59 -15.75
C ARG A 4 9.06 -4.40 -15.54
N ILE A 5 8.40 -5.31 -14.84
CA ILE A 5 6.96 -5.20 -14.52
C ILE A 5 6.75 -4.09 -13.49
N LEU A 6 7.61 -4.01 -12.47
CA LEU A 6 7.58 -2.93 -11.48
C LEU A 6 7.81 -1.57 -12.15
N ASP A 7 8.83 -1.46 -13.01
CA ASP A 7 9.11 -0.23 -13.75
C ASP A 7 7.95 0.17 -14.68
N GLN A 8 7.26 -0.80 -15.31
CA GLN A 8 6.07 -0.54 -16.12
C GLN A 8 4.89 0.00 -15.32
N ILE A 9 4.68 -0.51 -14.10
CA ILE A 9 3.66 0.01 -13.19
C ILE A 9 3.99 1.47 -12.85
N LEU A 10 5.23 1.76 -12.47
CA LEU A 10 5.68 3.13 -12.15
C LEU A 10 5.48 4.08 -13.35
N ALA A 11 5.85 3.66 -14.57
CA ALA A 11 5.70 4.47 -15.78
C ALA A 11 4.25 4.73 -16.19
N ARG A 12 3.34 3.75 -16.01
CA ARG A 12 1.91 3.94 -16.30
C ARG A 12 1.31 5.06 -15.44
N TYR A 13 1.67 5.08 -14.17
CA TYR A 13 1.18 6.08 -13.23
C TYR A 13 1.79 7.47 -13.53
N GLN A 14 3.06 7.55 -13.93
CA GLN A 14 3.70 8.80 -14.40
C GLN A 14 2.86 9.53 -15.46
N ASN A 15 2.37 8.82 -16.49
CA ASN A 15 1.59 9.43 -17.59
C ASN A 15 0.22 9.96 -17.13
N SER A 16 -0.40 9.30 -16.14
CA SER A 16 -1.65 9.75 -15.52
C SER A 16 -1.48 11.08 -14.78
N PHE A 17 -0.27 11.32 -14.23
CA PHE A 17 0.05 12.46 -13.38
C PHE A 17 0.29 13.78 -14.13
N VAL A 18 0.78 13.73 -15.38
CA VAL A 18 1.13 14.92 -16.17
C VAL A 18 -0.10 15.74 -16.63
N ALA A 19 -1.28 15.12 -16.72
CA ALA A 19 -2.39 15.66 -17.52
C ALA A 19 -3.30 16.73 -16.86
N LYS A 20 -3.04 17.23 -15.64
CA LYS A 20 -3.94 18.18 -14.95
C LYS A 20 -3.24 19.19 -14.05
N VAL A 21 -3.71 20.45 -14.11
CA VAL A 21 -3.18 21.63 -13.39
C VAL A 21 -4.16 22.11 -12.30
N TYR A 22 -3.62 22.73 -11.23
CA TYR A 22 -4.09 23.88 -10.41
C TYR A 22 -3.81 23.74 -8.87
N ALA A 23 -3.99 24.86 -8.14
CA ALA A 23 -3.38 25.47 -6.91
C ALA A 23 -3.27 24.75 -5.49
N GLU A 24 -2.77 25.49 -4.46
CA GLU A 24 -1.83 25.17 -3.32
C GLU A 24 -2.29 24.56 -1.92
N GLU A 25 -1.35 23.91 -1.14
CA GLU A 25 -1.06 23.90 0.37
C GLU A 25 -1.02 22.67 1.45
N ASN A 26 0.12 22.44 2.26
CA ASN A 26 0.73 21.26 3.13
C ASN A 26 2.07 20.42 2.79
N GLU A 27 3.12 20.42 3.65
CA GLU A 27 4.58 20.17 3.36
C GLU A 27 5.36 18.86 3.76
N GLU A 28 4.76 17.71 4.11
CA GLU A 28 5.54 16.49 4.50
C GLU A 28 5.87 15.46 3.37
N HIS A 29 7.11 14.93 3.35
CA HIS A 29 7.65 13.95 2.36
C HIS A 29 7.52 12.45 2.77
N ASP A 30 7.56 11.51 1.79
CA ASP A 30 7.75 10.05 1.98
C ASP A 30 8.52 9.37 0.83
N LEU A 31 8.94 8.10 0.99
CA LEU A 31 9.78 7.42 0.00
C LEU A 31 9.17 7.29 -1.39
N LEU A 32 7.86 7.08 -1.53
CA LEU A 32 7.24 7.06 -2.87
C LEU A 32 7.20 8.48 -3.44
N MET A 33 6.94 9.46 -2.60
CA MET A 33 7.05 10.86 -2.99
C MET A 33 8.46 11.17 -3.52
N ASP A 34 9.49 10.72 -2.82
CA ASP A 34 10.89 10.93 -3.22
C ASP A 34 11.27 10.14 -4.49
N VAL A 35 10.71 8.94 -4.69
CA VAL A 35 10.86 8.16 -5.95
C VAL A 35 10.38 8.95 -7.16
N PHE A 36 9.22 9.55 -7.05
CA PHE A 36 8.60 10.28 -8.15
C PHE A 36 8.98 11.76 -8.21
N GLY A 37 9.86 12.23 -7.32
CA GLY A 37 10.10 13.66 -7.14
C GLY A 37 8.84 14.45 -6.81
N ILE A 38 7.80 13.78 -6.28
CA ILE A 38 6.55 14.37 -5.85
C ILE A 38 6.86 15.14 -4.59
N SER A 39 7.00 16.46 -4.71
CA SER A 39 7.04 17.30 -3.53
C SER A 39 5.70 17.18 -2.78
N PRO A 40 5.68 17.51 -1.48
CA PRO A 40 4.45 17.71 -0.73
C PRO A 40 3.50 18.65 -1.46
N ILE A 41 4.01 19.63 -2.21
CA ILE A 41 3.25 20.51 -3.09
C ILE A 41 2.51 19.71 -4.18
N ILE A 42 3.18 18.78 -4.87
CA ILE A 42 2.56 17.92 -5.88
C ILE A 42 1.49 16.99 -5.26
N LYS A 43 1.77 16.37 -4.11
CA LYS A 43 0.80 15.50 -3.41
C LYS A 43 -0.48 16.23 -3.01
N ARG A 44 -0.43 17.54 -2.84
CA ARG A 44 -1.56 18.34 -2.36
C ARG A 44 -2.63 18.60 -3.37
N GLU A 45 -2.19 18.90 -4.58
CA GLU A 45 -3.01 19.30 -5.72
C GLU A 45 -4.14 18.31 -6.00
N ASN A 46 -4.00 17.08 -5.48
CA ASN A 46 -5.03 16.09 -5.52
C ASN A 46 -4.90 15.10 -4.34
N ARG A 47 -4.84 15.57 -3.07
CA ARG A 47 -4.56 14.70 -1.89
C ARG A 47 -5.29 13.36 -1.89
N GLN A 48 -6.58 13.39 -2.23
CA GLN A 48 -7.40 12.19 -2.26
C GLN A 48 -7.05 11.28 -3.45
N TYR A 49 -6.79 11.86 -4.62
CA TYR A 49 -6.30 11.14 -5.79
C TYR A 49 -4.90 10.59 -5.55
N TRP A 50 -3.92 11.41 -5.15
CA TRP A 50 -2.57 10.96 -4.83
C TRP A 50 -2.55 9.92 -3.72
N GLY A 51 -3.38 10.08 -2.68
CA GLY A 51 -3.55 9.05 -1.66
C GLY A 51 -4.07 7.73 -2.23
N ARG A 52 -4.96 7.77 -3.23
CA ARG A 52 -5.49 6.58 -3.93
C ARG A 52 -4.46 5.99 -4.89
N GLU A 53 -3.80 6.79 -5.70
CA GLU A 53 -2.81 6.35 -6.69
C GLU A 53 -1.56 5.78 -6.01
N LEU A 54 -1.04 6.45 -4.97
CA LEU A 54 0.06 5.92 -4.17
C LEU A 54 -0.39 4.69 -3.35
N GLY A 55 -1.65 4.65 -2.93
CA GLY A 55 -2.32 3.46 -2.38
C GLY A 55 -2.27 2.27 -3.32
N MET A 56 -2.75 2.46 -4.55
CA MET A 56 -2.80 1.43 -5.57
C MET A 56 -1.40 1.03 -6.02
N CYS A 57 -0.47 1.98 -6.16
CA CYS A 57 0.92 1.69 -6.45
C CYS A 57 1.54 0.81 -5.35
N TRP A 58 1.35 1.16 -4.08
CA TRP A 58 1.82 0.35 -2.96
C TRP A 58 1.24 -1.07 -2.99
N GLN A 59 -0.07 -1.19 -3.18
CA GLN A 59 -0.75 -2.48 -3.32
C GLN A 59 -0.17 -3.33 -4.45
N LEU A 60 -0.03 -2.75 -5.64
CA LEU A 60 0.48 -3.46 -6.82
C LEU A 60 1.93 -3.90 -6.66
N LEU A 61 2.79 -3.07 -6.05
CA LEU A 61 4.17 -3.45 -5.75
C LEU A 61 4.20 -4.68 -4.84
N VAL A 62 3.43 -4.68 -3.75
CA VAL A 62 3.36 -5.82 -2.81
C VAL A 62 2.85 -7.08 -3.50
N ILE A 63 1.78 -6.97 -4.31
CA ILE A 63 1.20 -8.09 -5.05
C ILE A 63 2.21 -8.69 -6.02
N GLU A 64 2.85 -7.88 -6.87
CA GLU A 64 3.76 -8.40 -7.89
C GLU A 64 5.05 -8.99 -7.28
N ILE A 65 5.52 -8.47 -6.15
CA ILE A 65 6.63 -9.08 -5.40
C ILE A 65 6.22 -10.44 -4.87
N CYS A 66 5.07 -10.53 -4.17
CA CYS A 66 4.64 -11.79 -3.59
C CYS A 66 4.35 -12.82 -4.68
N LYS A 67 3.74 -12.42 -5.78
CA LYS A 67 3.47 -13.28 -6.94
C LYS A 67 4.75 -13.81 -7.60
N ALA A 68 5.81 -13.01 -7.62
CA ALA A 68 7.07 -13.40 -8.24
C ALA A 68 7.97 -14.24 -7.34
N TYR A 69 7.95 -13.99 -6.03
CA TYR A 69 8.93 -14.54 -5.09
C TYR A 69 8.36 -15.49 -4.03
N CYS A 70 7.04 -15.53 -3.82
CA CYS A 70 6.42 -16.41 -2.83
C CYS A 70 5.68 -17.55 -3.54
N SER A 71 6.10 -18.81 -3.31
CA SER A 71 5.45 -19.99 -3.88
C SER A 71 4.00 -20.18 -3.40
N GLY A 72 3.66 -19.68 -2.20
CA GLY A 72 2.32 -19.74 -1.62
C GLY A 72 1.41 -18.56 -1.99
N PHE A 73 1.77 -17.75 -2.98
CA PHE A 73 0.95 -16.62 -3.41
C PHE A 73 -0.43 -17.08 -3.90
N GLN A 74 -1.45 -16.38 -3.43
CA GLN A 74 -2.82 -16.46 -3.91
C GLN A 74 -3.37 -15.04 -4.09
N PRO A 75 -4.27 -14.82 -5.08
CA PRO A 75 -4.92 -13.53 -5.26
C PRO A 75 -5.83 -13.17 -4.07
N ALA A 76 -6.40 -11.97 -4.10
CA ALA A 76 -7.37 -11.48 -3.11
C ALA A 76 -8.41 -12.54 -2.73
N PHE A 77 -8.64 -12.69 -1.43
CA PHE A 77 -9.69 -13.57 -0.91
C PHE A 77 -11.06 -12.94 -1.17
N LYS A 78 -12.02 -13.72 -1.68
CA LYS A 78 -13.35 -13.24 -2.05
C LYS A 78 -14.43 -13.97 -1.29
N ILE A 79 -15.33 -13.22 -0.65
CA ILE A 79 -16.57 -13.75 -0.06
C ILE A 79 -17.74 -12.89 -0.55
N GLY A 80 -18.58 -13.48 -1.39
CA GLY A 80 -19.68 -12.75 -2.02
C GLY A 80 -19.14 -11.58 -2.86
N SER A 81 -19.57 -10.36 -2.51
CA SER A 81 -19.10 -9.12 -3.15
C SER A 81 -17.92 -8.45 -2.45
N ASP A 82 -17.44 -9.02 -1.33
CA ASP A 82 -16.38 -8.43 -0.53
C ASP A 82 -15.02 -9.08 -0.81
N GLU A 83 -13.98 -8.24 -0.78
CA GLU A 83 -12.57 -8.59 -0.83
C GLU A 83 -11.93 -8.17 0.50
N PRO A 84 -11.85 -9.06 1.51
CA PRO A 84 -11.35 -8.69 2.84
C PRO A 84 -9.84 -8.40 2.90
N CYS A 85 -9.08 -8.83 1.90
CA CYS A 85 -7.64 -8.60 1.77
C CYS A 85 -7.22 -8.53 0.29
N ASP A 86 -6.07 -7.93 0.03
CA ASP A 86 -5.54 -7.72 -1.33
C ASP A 86 -4.85 -8.98 -1.90
N LEU A 87 -4.27 -9.81 -1.03
CA LEU A 87 -3.57 -11.03 -1.40
C LEU A 87 -3.46 -12.01 -0.21
N ILE A 88 -3.09 -13.26 -0.51
CA ILE A 88 -2.71 -14.27 0.49
C ILE A 88 -1.30 -14.80 0.17
N VAL A 89 -0.49 -15.02 1.20
CA VAL A 89 0.83 -15.68 1.10
C VAL A 89 1.05 -16.55 2.33
N ASP A 90 1.23 -17.87 2.14
CA ASP A 90 1.62 -18.81 3.22
C ASP A 90 0.76 -18.70 4.50
N GLY A 91 -0.55 -18.49 4.34
CA GLY A 91 -1.49 -18.34 5.45
C GLY A 91 -1.67 -16.90 5.95
N TYR A 92 -0.87 -15.93 5.50
CA TYR A 92 -1.11 -14.52 5.75
C TYR A 92 -2.14 -13.96 4.77
N ALA A 93 -3.25 -13.41 5.28
CA ALA A 93 -4.16 -12.60 4.49
C ALA A 93 -3.77 -11.13 4.62
N ILE A 94 -3.22 -10.55 3.54
CA ILE A 94 -2.54 -9.26 3.56
C ILE A 94 -3.44 -8.20 2.92
N ASP A 95 -3.73 -7.14 3.67
CA ASP A 95 -4.32 -5.90 3.17
C ASP A 95 -3.24 -4.80 3.16
N THR A 96 -3.22 -3.97 2.14
CA THR A 96 -2.23 -2.91 1.97
C THR A 96 -2.89 -1.55 2.05
N LYS A 97 -2.21 -0.59 2.68
CA LYS A 97 -2.68 0.79 2.78
C LYS A 97 -1.50 1.75 2.64
N TYR A 98 -1.67 2.80 1.85
CA TYR A 98 -0.67 3.87 1.82
C TYR A 98 -0.65 4.65 3.14
N ARG A 99 -1.84 4.93 3.69
CA ARG A 99 -2.09 5.54 4.99
C ARG A 99 -3.52 5.21 5.42
N ILE A 100 -3.80 5.09 6.71
CA ILE A 100 -5.16 5.02 7.23
C ILE A 100 -5.54 6.30 7.99
N GLY A 101 -6.61 6.95 7.52
CA GLY A 101 -7.22 8.13 8.13
C GLY A 101 -8.42 7.78 9.00
N SER A 102 -9.27 8.75 9.30
CA SER A 102 -10.50 8.54 10.11
C SER A 102 -11.48 7.57 9.46
N GLY A 103 -11.34 7.35 8.14
CA GLY A 103 -12.28 6.54 7.35
C GLY A 103 -13.68 7.15 7.37
N ASP A 104 -14.53 6.66 6.48
CA ASP A 104 -15.96 6.70 6.79
C ASP A 104 -16.28 5.59 7.81
N SER A 105 -17.46 5.67 8.42
CA SER A 105 -17.89 4.67 9.41
C SER A 105 -17.93 3.24 8.82
N GLY A 106 -18.10 3.11 7.49
CA GLY A 106 -18.05 1.85 6.77
C GLY A 106 -16.66 1.22 6.76
N THR A 107 -15.61 1.99 6.47
CA THR A 107 -14.22 1.52 6.43
C THR A 107 -13.76 1.01 7.79
N LEU A 108 -14.04 1.75 8.87
CA LEU A 108 -13.67 1.32 10.22
C LEU A 108 -14.44 0.07 10.67
N LYS A 109 -15.70 -0.08 10.26
CA LYS A 109 -16.48 -1.31 10.50
C LYS A 109 -15.85 -2.50 9.79
N LYS A 110 -15.47 -2.34 8.52
CA LYS A 110 -14.79 -3.38 7.73
C LYS A 110 -13.47 -3.82 8.37
N PHE A 111 -12.64 -2.89 8.84
CA PHE A 111 -11.42 -3.26 9.56
C PHE A 111 -11.71 -4.10 10.81
N LYS A 112 -12.74 -3.76 11.59
CA LYS A 112 -13.13 -4.54 12.77
C LYS A 112 -13.69 -5.92 12.43
N SER A 113 -14.40 -6.07 11.32
CA SER A 113 -15.08 -7.32 10.95
C SER A 113 -14.22 -8.29 10.12
N TYR A 114 -13.32 -7.79 9.28
CA TYR A 114 -12.62 -8.62 8.31
C TYR A 114 -11.49 -9.45 8.90
N GLY A 115 -10.75 -8.95 9.90
CA GLY A 115 -9.70 -9.78 10.50
C GLY A 115 -10.25 -11.02 11.24
N PRO A 116 -11.32 -10.94 12.06
CA PRO A 116 -11.93 -12.13 12.64
C PRO A 116 -12.48 -13.09 11.57
N LEU A 117 -13.08 -12.56 10.51
CA LEU A 117 -13.56 -13.36 9.37
C LEU A 117 -12.42 -14.12 8.69
N LEU A 118 -11.30 -13.47 8.39
CA LEU A 118 -10.13 -14.12 7.80
C LEU A 118 -9.59 -15.25 8.69
N ARG A 119 -9.62 -15.07 10.02
CA ARG A 119 -9.24 -16.12 10.97
C ARG A 119 -10.18 -17.34 10.97
N THR A 120 -11.48 -17.18 10.72
CA THR A 120 -12.38 -18.34 10.57
C THR A 120 -12.05 -19.19 9.34
N HIS A 121 -11.29 -18.63 8.40
CA HIS A 121 -10.74 -19.33 7.23
C HIS A 121 -9.27 -19.75 7.42
N ASN A 122 -8.78 -19.78 8.67
CA ASN A 122 -7.41 -20.14 9.04
C ASN A 122 -6.32 -19.23 8.45
N TYR A 123 -6.65 -17.98 8.12
CA TYR A 123 -5.66 -16.97 7.73
C TYR A 123 -5.27 -16.08 8.90
N GLU A 124 -4.00 -15.68 8.95
CA GLU A 124 -3.50 -14.63 9.84
C GLU A 124 -3.68 -13.26 9.15
N PRO A 125 -4.54 -12.36 9.66
CA PRO A 125 -4.78 -11.06 9.04
C PRO A 125 -3.61 -10.11 9.29
N VAL A 126 -3.03 -9.58 8.23
CA VAL A 126 -1.90 -8.64 8.26
C VAL A 126 -2.28 -7.38 7.47
N ILE A 127 -2.02 -6.21 8.05
CA ILE A 127 -2.16 -4.94 7.33
C ILE A 127 -0.80 -4.24 7.20
N LEU A 128 -0.40 -3.96 5.96
CA LEU A 128 0.87 -3.33 5.61
C LEU A 128 0.65 -1.89 5.23
N ILE A 129 1.00 -0.99 6.14
CA ILE A 129 0.80 0.44 5.97
C ILE A 129 2.13 1.11 5.58
N LEU A 130 2.15 1.85 4.48
CA LEU A 130 3.39 2.48 4.03
C LEU A 130 3.81 3.64 4.95
N ARG A 131 2.90 4.58 5.23
CA ARG A 131 3.22 5.76 6.04
C ARG A 131 3.06 5.50 7.54
N LYS A 132 3.71 6.33 8.36
CA LYS A 132 3.64 6.29 9.84
C LYS A 132 2.61 7.25 10.43
N ASP A 133 2.15 8.26 9.68
CA ASP A 133 1.23 9.33 10.11
C ASP A 133 -0.26 8.92 10.07
N ASN A 134 -0.56 7.73 10.58
CA ASN A 134 -1.92 7.16 10.62
C ASN A 134 -2.74 7.72 11.78
N LEU A 135 -4.07 7.81 11.63
CA LEU A 135 -4.91 8.22 12.75
C LEU A 135 -4.99 7.10 13.82
N PRO A 136 -4.76 7.40 15.11
CA PRO A 136 -4.74 6.38 16.18
C PRO A 136 -6.04 5.56 16.27
N ALA A 137 -7.19 6.19 16.08
CA ALA A 137 -8.49 5.50 16.12
C ALA A 137 -8.63 4.44 15.01
N ALA A 138 -8.03 4.66 13.84
CA ALA A 138 -8.06 3.70 12.74
C ALA A 138 -7.12 2.52 13.00
N ILE A 139 -5.94 2.78 13.59
CA ILE A 139 -5.03 1.73 14.05
C ILE A 139 -5.72 0.87 15.11
N MET A 140 -6.38 1.50 16.09
CA MET A 140 -7.16 0.80 17.11
C MET A 140 -8.27 -0.06 16.50
N ALA A 141 -8.97 0.43 15.46
CA ALA A 141 -9.99 -0.36 14.76
C ALA A 141 -9.39 -1.63 14.11
N CYS A 142 -8.20 -1.54 13.52
CA CYS A 142 -7.49 -2.69 12.98
C CYS A 142 -7.09 -3.68 14.09
N GLN A 143 -6.56 -3.17 15.20
CA GLN A 143 -6.17 -4.01 16.36
C GLN A 143 -7.37 -4.74 16.98
N VAL A 144 -8.50 -4.03 17.15
CA VAL A 144 -9.77 -4.64 17.59
C VAL A 144 -10.25 -5.68 16.58
N GLY A 145 -10.07 -5.42 15.28
CA GLY A 145 -10.28 -6.39 14.21
C GLY A 145 -9.22 -7.49 14.15
N THR A 146 -8.35 -7.66 15.15
CA THR A 146 -7.33 -8.73 15.22
C THR A 146 -6.29 -8.73 14.09
N TRP A 147 -6.14 -7.60 13.39
CA TRP A 147 -5.10 -7.42 12.39
C TRP A 147 -3.74 -7.25 13.05
N ARG A 148 -2.72 -7.91 12.50
CA ARG A 148 -1.34 -7.55 12.78
C ARG A 148 -0.96 -6.34 11.92
N VAL A 149 -0.69 -5.21 12.58
CA VAL A 149 -0.44 -3.93 11.92
C VAL A 149 1.05 -3.67 11.80
N TYR A 150 1.53 -3.46 10.57
CA TYR A 150 2.88 -2.99 10.27
C TYR A 150 2.82 -1.61 9.63
N THR A 151 3.74 -0.72 10.01
CA THR A 151 3.80 0.66 9.48
C THR A 151 5.23 1.04 9.10
N GLY A 152 5.41 1.80 8.02
CA GLY A 152 6.72 2.28 7.59
C GLY A 152 7.71 1.15 7.35
N ASP A 153 8.89 1.26 7.97
CA ASP A 153 9.97 0.27 7.85
C ASP A 153 9.54 -1.14 8.23
N ALA A 154 8.60 -1.30 9.16
CA ALA A 154 8.12 -2.61 9.56
C ALA A 154 7.34 -3.31 8.43
N SER A 155 6.65 -2.55 7.57
CA SER A 155 5.97 -3.10 6.39
C SER A 155 6.99 -3.61 5.37
N PHE A 156 8.07 -2.85 5.14
CA PHE A 156 9.17 -3.28 4.26
C PHE A 156 9.88 -4.53 4.80
N GLN A 157 10.17 -4.57 6.10
CA GLN A 157 10.79 -5.73 6.74
C GLN A 157 9.91 -6.98 6.64
N PHE A 158 8.59 -6.83 6.82
CA PHE A 158 7.65 -7.94 6.64
C PHE A 158 7.69 -8.47 5.22
N ILE A 159 7.59 -7.60 4.21
CA ILE A 159 7.66 -7.99 2.78
C ILE A 159 8.97 -8.73 2.50
N GLN A 160 10.11 -8.19 2.96
CA GLN A 160 11.40 -8.83 2.78
C GLN A 160 11.48 -10.19 3.47
N THR A 161 10.85 -10.34 4.65
CA THR A 161 10.83 -11.61 5.38
C THR A 161 10.04 -12.68 4.62
N ILE A 162 8.86 -12.34 4.08
CA ILE A 162 7.99 -13.32 3.40
C ILE A 162 8.40 -13.60 1.96
N SER A 163 9.08 -12.68 1.28
CA SER A 163 9.41 -12.78 -0.14
C SER A 163 10.90 -12.90 -0.43
N GLY A 164 11.77 -12.60 0.53
CA GLY A 164 13.21 -12.43 0.29
C GLY A 164 13.58 -11.18 -0.50
N PHE A 165 12.61 -10.40 -1.02
CA PHE A 165 12.86 -9.23 -1.84
C PHE A 165 12.97 -7.95 -1.02
N ASN A 166 14.08 -7.22 -1.17
CA ASN A 166 14.29 -5.96 -0.49
C ASN A 166 13.66 -4.79 -1.26
N LEU A 167 12.34 -4.62 -1.08
CA LEU A 167 11.59 -3.54 -1.72
C LEU A 167 12.07 -2.14 -1.34
N LYS A 168 12.54 -1.95 -0.10
CA LYS A 168 13.01 -0.65 0.35
C LYS A 168 14.23 -0.21 -0.45
N SER A 169 15.25 -1.06 -0.57
CA SER A 169 16.44 -0.78 -1.38
C SER A 169 16.07 -0.58 -2.85
N PHE A 170 15.20 -1.43 -3.41
CA PHE A 170 14.72 -1.30 -4.79
C PHE A 170 14.13 0.09 -5.10
N LEU A 171 13.32 0.63 -4.18
CA LEU A 171 12.73 1.96 -4.33
C LEU A 171 13.77 3.07 -4.10
N THR A 172 14.65 2.95 -3.10
CA THR A 172 15.70 3.94 -2.83
C THR A 172 16.65 4.12 -4.02
N GLU A 173 17.03 3.03 -4.71
CA GLU A 173 17.87 3.08 -5.92
C GLU A 173 17.18 3.78 -7.10
N ARG A 174 15.85 3.89 -7.07
CA ARG A 174 15.02 4.52 -8.11
C ARG A 174 14.57 5.93 -7.75
N MET A 175 15.13 6.51 -6.69
CA MET A 175 14.82 7.88 -6.28
C MET A 175 15.10 8.89 -7.40
N GLY A 176 14.09 9.68 -7.75
CA GLY A 176 14.18 10.68 -8.82
C GLY A 176 14.25 10.14 -10.24
N LEU A 177 14.19 8.83 -10.46
CA LEU A 177 14.25 8.24 -11.82
C LEU A 177 12.93 8.37 -12.59
N PHE A 178 11.82 8.57 -11.89
CA PHE A 178 10.48 8.68 -12.48
C PHE A 178 9.87 10.04 -12.14
N PRO A 179 10.52 11.18 -12.50
CA PRO A 179 10.05 12.50 -12.12
C PRO A 179 8.70 12.78 -12.80
N VAL A 180 7.79 13.38 -12.05
CA VAL A 180 6.54 13.95 -12.59
C VAL A 180 6.84 15.39 -13.02
N ASN A 181 7.36 15.56 -14.24
CA ASN A 181 7.57 16.89 -14.83
C ASN A 181 6.24 17.44 -15.36
N ARG A 182 5.95 18.69 -15.04
CA ARG A 182 4.83 19.46 -15.62
C ARG A 182 5.33 20.43 -16.67
#